data_AF-A0A2D7KMG4-F1
#
_entry.id   AF-A0A2D7KMG4-F1
#
_cell.length_a   1.000
_cell.length_b   1.000
_cell.length_c   1.000
_cell.angle_alpha   90.00
_cell.angle_beta   90.00
_cell.angle_gamma   90.00
#
_symmetry.space_group_name_H-M   'P 1'
#
loop_
_entity.id
_entity.type
_entity.pdbx_description
1 polymer ?
#
loop_
_entity_poly.entity_id
_entity_poly.type
_entity_poly.pdbx_seq_one_letter_code
_entity_poly.pdbx_strand_id
1 'polypeptide(L)'
;MIVFGVGLMTLLSAEATQLNFDTQWQKAEDLRLRAALKGYEWRDTEKILRRSREEYEAGNKAQALSLLSQGLAQSDAALAQATREENGWKRRVIE
;
A
#
# COMPACT_ATOMS: atom_id res chain seq x y z
N MET A 1 -42.60 17.55 -9.75
CA MET A 1 -42.07 16.95 -8.51
C MET A 1 -40.71 16.38 -8.84
N ILE A 2 -39.64 17.06 -8.42
CA ILE A 2 -38.26 16.78 -8.82
C ILE A 2 -37.73 15.62 -7.98
N VAL A 3 -37.52 14.46 -8.59
CA VAL A 3 -36.82 13.32 -7.99
C VAL A 3 -35.42 13.25 -8.61
N PHE A 4 -34.51 14.12 -8.14
CA PHE A 4 -33.10 14.14 -8.56
C PHE A 4 -32.15 14.34 -7.36
N GLY A 5 -32.58 13.98 -6.14
CA GLY A 5 -31.84 14.28 -4.91
C GLY A 5 -30.86 13.20 -4.42
N VAL A 6 -30.98 11.96 -4.88
CA VAL A 6 -30.30 10.82 -4.21
C VAL A 6 -29.08 10.30 -5.00
N GLY A 7 -28.97 10.58 -6.30
CA GLY A 7 -27.89 10.07 -7.15
C GLY A 7 -26.54 10.80 -7.01
N LEU A 8 -26.53 12.06 -6.57
CA LEU A 8 -25.30 12.87 -6.56
C LEU A 8 -24.42 12.62 -5.32
N MET A 9 -25.02 12.22 -4.18
CA MET A 9 -24.28 12.03 -2.92
C MET A 9 -23.45 10.73 -2.90
N THR A 10 -23.85 9.71 -3.65
CA THR A 10 -23.17 8.40 -3.68
C THR A 10 -21.90 8.41 -4.54
N LEU A 11 -21.88 9.19 -5.63
CA LEU A 11 -20.73 9.30 -6.53
C LEU A 11 -19.52 9.94 -5.84
N LEU A 12 -19.72 11.05 -5.11
CA LEU A 12 -18.66 11.75 -4.39
C LEU A 12 -17.95 10.86 -3.34
N SER A 13 -18.69 10.01 -2.63
CA SER A 13 -18.13 9.13 -1.60
C SER A 13 -17.33 7.96 -2.19
N ALA A 14 -17.78 7.41 -3.32
CA ALA A 14 -17.07 6.35 -4.02
C ALA A 14 -15.73 6.83 -4.58
N GLU A 15 -15.71 8.02 -5.18
CA GLU A 15 -14.52 8.61 -5.81
C GLU A 15 -13.47 9.02 -4.77
N ALA A 16 -13.89 9.58 -3.64
CA ALA A 16 -13.00 9.84 -2.49
C ALA A 16 -12.40 8.55 -1.90
N THR A 17 -13.19 7.46 -1.83
CA THR A 17 -12.71 6.16 -1.35
C THR A 17 -11.69 5.55 -2.31
N GLN A 18 -11.87 5.74 -3.62
CA GLN A 18 -10.94 5.30 -4.65
C GLN A 18 -9.63 6.07 -4.59
N LEU A 19 -9.69 7.40 -4.53
CA LEU A 19 -8.49 8.22 -4.39
C LEU A 19 -7.68 7.85 -3.14
N ASN A 20 -8.35 7.57 -2.02
CA ASN A 20 -7.69 7.13 -0.79
C ASN A 20 -7.00 5.75 -0.98
N PHE A 21 -7.70 4.79 -1.59
CA PHE A 21 -7.11 3.48 -1.87
C PHE A 21 -5.88 3.57 -2.78
N ASP A 22 -6.00 4.26 -3.91
CA ASP A 22 -4.90 4.37 -4.88
C ASP A 22 -3.68 5.08 -4.29
N THR A 23 -3.90 6.14 -3.50
CA THR A 23 -2.82 6.85 -2.80
C THR A 23 -2.08 5.93 -1.83
N GLN A 24 -2.81 5.16 -1.03
CA GLN A 24 -2.22 4.23 -0.06
C GLN A 24 -1.53 3.05 -0.76
N TRP A 25 -2.10 2.56 -1.87
CA TRP A 25 -1.50 1.50 -2.67
C TRP A 25 -0.19 1.96 -3.31
N GLN A 26 -0.16 3.15 -3.91
CA GLN A 26 1.06 3.74 -4.47
C GLN A 26 2.14 3.93 -3.40
N LYS A 27 1.76 4.38 -2.20
CA LYS A 27 2.69 4.49 -1.07
C LYS A 27 3.28 3.12 -0.69
N ALA A 28 2.45 2.09 -0.58
CA ALA A 28 2.91 0.76 -0.23
C ALA A 28 3.86 0.18 -1.30
N GLU A 29 3.58 0.46 -2.57
CA GLU A 29 4.40 0.04 -3.70
C GLU A 29 5.74 0.78 -3.76
N ASP A 30 5.77 2.10 -3.54
CA ASP A 30 7.03 2.86 -3.45
C ASP A 30 7.95 2.30 -2.35
N LEU A 31 7.39 2.07 -1.16
CA LEU A 31 8.15 1.50 -0.04
C LEU A 31 8.67 0.09 -0.38
N ARG A 32 7.85 -0.75 -1.03
CA ARG A 32 8.24 -2.08 -1.49
C ARG A 32 9.40 -2.00 -2.46
N LEU A 33 9.30 -1.16 -3.49
CA LEU A 33 10.33 -0.96 -4.50
C LEU A 33 11.64 -0.45 -3.90
N ARG A 34 11.57 0.50 -2.94
CA ARG A 34 12.75 0.99 -2.23
C ARG A 34 13.41 -0.09 -1.37
N ALA A 35 12.63 -0.97 -0.75
CA ALA A 35 13.17 -2.14 -0.05
C ALA A 35 13.76 -3.16 -1.03
N ALA A 36 13.11 -3.40 -2.17
CA ALA A 36 13.56 -4.31 -3.23
C ALA A 36 14.90 -3.87 -3.83
N LEU A 37 15.07 -2.57 -4.12
CA LEU A 37 16.33 -1.98 -4.58
C LEU A 37 17.49 -2.20 -3.60
N LYS A 38 17.18 -2.37 -2.31
CA LYS A 38 18.16 -2.67 -1.26
C LYS A 38 18.31 -4.19 -1.02
N GLY A 39 17.53 -5.04 -1.67
CA GLY A 39 17.54 -6.50 -1.48
C GLY A 39 16.79 -6.98 -0.24
N TYR A 40 15.89 -6.16 0.31
CA TYR A 40 15.16 -6.46 1.57
C TYR A 40 13.66 -6.67 1.39
N GLU A 41 13.16 -6.73 0.15
CA GLU A 41 11.76 -7.06 -0.08
C GLU A 41 11.40 -8.44 0.51
N TRP A 42 10.27 -8.50 1.21
CA TRP A 42 9.75 -9.75 1.73
C TRP A 42 8.94 -10.50 0.66
N ARG A 43 9.09 -11.83 0.64
CA ARG A 43 8.60 -12.72 -0.41
C ARG A 43 7.14 -12.50 -0.84
N ASP A 44 6.27 -12.18 0.12
CA ASP A 44 4.82 -12.15 -0.10
C ASP A 44 4.24 -10.73 -0.25
N THR A 45 5.04 -9.68 -0.02
CA THR A 45 4.57 -8.28 -0.06
C THR A 45 3.95 -7.91 -1.40
N GLU A 46 4.64 -8.18 -2.52
CA GLU A 46 4.12 -7.91 -3.87
C GLU A 46 2.79 -8.63 -4.12
N LYS A 47 2.69 -9.90 -3.72
CA LYS A 47 1.48 -10.72 -3.91
C LYS A 47 0.31 -10.16 -3.10
N ILE A 48 0.57 -9.69 -1.88
CA ILE A 48 -0.44 -9.07 -1.02
C ILE A 48 -0.95 -7.76 -1.64
N LEU A 49 -0.05 -6.90 -2.14
CA LEU A 49 -0.44 -5.65 -2.80
C LEU A 49 -1.20 -5.89 -4.10
N ARG A 50 -0.79 -6.88 -4.90
CA ARG A 50 -1.53 -7.28 -6.10
C ARG A 50 -2.93 -7.78 -5.73
N ARG A 51 -3.04 -8.68 -4.75
CA ARG A 51 -4.34 -9.21 -4.31
C ARG A 51 -5.23 -8.11 -3.73
N SER A 52 -4.65 -7.15 -3.01
CA SER A 52 -5.36 -5.97 -2.52
C SER A 52 -6.05 -5.21 -3.66
N ARG A 53 -5.34 -4.97 -4.77
CA ARG A 53 -5.90 -4.30 -5.96
C ARG A 53 -6.96 -5.15 -6.65
N GLU A 54 -6.73 -6.46 -6.82
CA GLU A 54 -7.72 -7.39 -7.38
C GLU A 54 -9.04 -7.38 -6.56
N GLU A 55 -8.96 -7.43 -5.23
CA GLU A 55 -10.15 -7.36 -4.36
C GLU A 55 -10.85 -5.99 -4.45
N TYR A 56 -10.08 -4.91 -4.64
CA TYR A 56 -10.64 -3.57 -4.78
C TYR A 56 -11.46 -3.45 -6.06
N GLU A 57 -10.89 -3.92 -7.17
CA GLU A 57 -11.52 -3.94 -8.49
C GLU A 57 -12.74 -4.88 -8.54
N ALA A 58 -12.72 -5.97 -7.76
CA ALA A 58 -13.86 -6.86 -7.57
C ALA A 58 -14.97 -6.27 -6.68
N GLY A 59 -14.77 -5.09 -6.09
CA GLY A 59 -15.73 -4.44 -5.19
C GLY A 59 -15.66 -4.94 -3.74
N ASN A 60 -14.74 -5.85 -3.41
CA ASN A 60 -14.50 -6.39 -2.07
C ASN A 60 -13.67 -5.41 -1.22
N LYS A 61 -14.16 -4.18 -1.06
CA LYS A 61 -13.42 -3.04 -0.48
C LYS A 61 -12.82 -3.32 0.90
N ALA A 62 -13.55 -4.00 1.78
CA ALA A 62 -13.05 -4.31 3.13
C ALA A 62 -11.84 -5.25 3.09
N GLN A 63 -11.89 -6.28 2.25
CA GLN A 63 -10.78 -7.21 2.07
C GLN A 63 -9.59 -6.54 1.38
N ALA A 64 -9.86 -5.72 0.37
CA ALA A 64 -8.86 -4.92 -0.31
C ALA A 64 -8.08 -4.02 0.66
N LEU A 65 -8.78 -3.29 1.53
CA LEU A 65 -8.19 -2.41 2.55
C LEU A 65 -7.41 -3.20 3.61
N SER A 66 -7.89 -4.37 4.02
CA SER A 66 -7.17 -5.25 4.94
C SER A 66 -5.83 -5.71 4.34
N LEU A 67 -5.86 -6.19 3.10
CA LEU A 67 -4.65 -6.59 2.38
C LEU A 67 -3.72 -5.41 2.13
N LEU A 68 -4.25 -4.23 1.79
CA LEU A 68 -3.46 -3.03 1.60
C LEU A 68 -2.72 -2.64 2.87
N SER A 69 -3.42 -2.67 4.01
CA SER A 69 -2.82 -2.38 5.31
C SER A 69 -1.69 -3.35 5.65
N GLN A 70 -1.88 -4.64 5.36
CA GLN A 70 -0.83 -5.66 5.53
C GLN A 70 0.37 -5.40 4.63
N GLY A 71 0.13 -5.17 3.33
CA GLY A 71 1.21 -4.88 2.37
C GLY A 71 1.98 -3.61 2.73
N LEU A 72 1.29 -2.55 3.13
CA LEU A 72 1.91 -1.31 3.61
C LEU A 72 2.81 -1.55 4.82
N ALA A 73 2.34 -2.31 5.82
CA ALA A 73 3.12 -2.64 7.00
C ALA A 73 4.37 -3.47 6.66
N GLN A 74 4.25 -4.42 5.73
CA GLN A 74 5.39 -5.24 5.28
C GLN A 74 6.41 -4.41 4.48
N SER A 75 5.94 -3.56 3.56
CA SER A 75 6.81 -2.66 2.79
C SER A 75 7.60 -1.70 3.68
N ASP A 76 6.93 -1.09 4.67
CA ASP A 76 7.55 -0.17 5.62
C ASP A 76 8.59 -0.89 6.50
N ALA A 77 8.22 -2.06 7.04
CA ALA A 77 9.11 -2.87 7.87
C ALA A 77 10.35 -3.35 7.10
N ALA A 78 10.19 -3.75 5.84
CA ALA A 78 11.26 -4.16 4.95
C ALA A 78 12.26 -3.01 4.68
N LEU A 79 11.76 -1.81 4.38
CA LEU A 79 12.61 -0.65 4.16
C LEU A 79 13.32 -0.21 5.46
N ALA A 80 12.63 -0.26 6.59
CA ALA A 80 13.20 0.03 7.90
C ALA A 80 14.31 -0.98 8.25
N GLN A 81 14.12 -2.27 7.95
CA GLN A 81 15.15 -3.29 8.10
C GLN A 81 16.37 -2.97 7.23
N ALA A 82 16.16 -2.67 5.94
CA ALA A 82 17.24 -2.31 5.03
C ALA A 82 18.08 -1.14 5.56
N THR A 83 17.42 -0.13 6.13
CA THR A 83 18.06 1.06 6.70
C THR A 83 18.88 0.73 7.95
N ARG A 84 18.36 -0.14 8.83
CA ARG A 84 19.10 -0.58 10.03
C ARG A 84 20.36 -1.36 9.67
N GLU A 85 20.27 -2.26 8.71
CA GLU A 85 21.41 -3.06 8.25
C GLU A 85 22.47 -2.19 7.55
N GLU A 86 22.05 -1.24 6.72
CA GLU A 86 22.95 -0.28 6.08
C GLU A 86 23.71 0.56 7.12
N ASN A 87 23.02 1.10 8.13
CA ASN A 87 23.64 1.88 9.20
C ASN A 87 24.55 1.02 10.08
N GLY A 88 24.13 -0.21 10.39
CA GLY A 88 24.94 -1.16 11.15
C GLY A 88 26.22 -1.55 10.41
N TRP A 89 26.16 -1.68 9.08
CA TRP A 89 27.35 -1.87 8.25
C TRP A 89 28.27 -0.65 8.25
N LYS A 90 27.73 0.56 8.04
CA LYS A 90 28.52 1.81 8.05
C LYS A 90 29.30 1.99 9.35
N ARG A 91 28.66 1.77 10.50
CA ARG A 91 29.31 1.83 11.82
C ARG A 91 30.46 0.84 11.99
N ARG A 92 30.42 -0.32 11.31
CA ARG A 92 31.48 -1.35 11.44
C ARG A 92 32.65 -1.14 10.50
N VAL A 93 32.47 -0.39 9.42
CA VAL A 93 33.44 -0.31 8.31
C VAL A 93 34.02 1.09 8.14
N ILE A 94 33.28 2.14 8.50
CA ILE A 94 33.68 3.53 8.29
C ILE A 94 34.13 4.21 9.60
N GLU A 95 33.50 3.87 10.73
CA GLU A 95 33.84 4.35 12.08
C GLU A 95 34.89 3.45 12.74
#